data_AF-A0AAD6T0V1-F1
#
_entry.id   AF-A0AAD6T0V1-F1
#
_cell.length_a   1.000
_cell.length_b   1.000
_cell.length_c   1.000
_cell.angle_alpha   90.00
_cell.angle_beta   90.00
_cell.angle_gamma   90.00
#
_symmetry.space_group_name_H-M   'P 1'
#
loop_
_entity.id
_entity.type
_entity.pdbx_description
1 polymer ?
#
loop_
_entity_poly.entity_id
_entity_poly.type
_entity_poly.pdbx_seq_one_letter_code
_entity_poly.pdbx_strand_id
1 'polypeptide(L)'
;MISSFLTISFLATIGQCYGSGRTPAAVNLRTAGNYAILAKTGITCVPTCRENIGISPAASTFITGCSLILDSSGKFSTSSQVTGEVFAADYAAPTPATLTVAIGDMQTAIHGRYRPCTAKFPESWERCHRRLILAPGLYHWSSGVTINSDVTIAGGASDTWIFQVIGTLTMANAVHMTLTGGALPKNIVWVVTGAVTTGTTSVFQGVILGKTGITLKTGIAPYAFIFVDLIVPSFQATVNN
;
A
#
# COMPACT_ATOMS: atom_id res chain seq x y z
N MET A 1 -2.46 -14.35 59.22
CA MET A 1 -3.16 -14.80 58.01
C MET A 1 -2.78 -13.84 56.89
N ILE A 2 -1.85 -14.22 56.02
CA ILE A 2 -1.40 -13.36 54.91
C ILE A 2 -2.18 -13.82 53.67
N SER A 3 -3.10 -12.98 53.21
CA SER A 3 -3.87 -13.17 52.00
C SER A 3 -2.99 -12.88 50.79
N SER A 4 -2.62 -13.91 50.03
CA SER A 4 -1.84 -13.78 48.80
C SER A 4 -2.79 -13.48 47.64
N PHE A 5 -2.72 -12.26 47.09
CA PHE A 5 -3.48 -11.88 45.91
C PHE A 5 -2.80 -12.45 44.66
N LEU A 6 -3.43 -13.46 44.05
CA LEU A 6 -3.03 -13.96 42.74
C LEU A 6 -3.53 -12.99 41.66
N THR A 7 -2.68 -12.08 41.20
CA THR A 7 -2.97 -11.26 40.01
C THR A 7 -2.90 -12.15 38.76
N ILE A 8 -4.05 -12.63 38.30
CA ILE A 8 -4.19 -13.24 36.98
C ILE A 8 -4.07 -12.12 35.95
N SER A 9 -2.87 -11.95 35.42
CA SER A 9 -2.64 -11.08 34.27
C SER A 9 -3.26 -11.75 33.04
N PHE A 10 -4.44 -11.28 32.63
CA PHE A 10 -5.08 -11.75 31.41
C PHE A 10 -4.31 -11.18 30.21
N LEU A 11 -3.29 -11.90 29.75
CA LEU A 11 -2.68 -11.65 28.45
C LEU A 11 -3.76 -11.90 27.39
N ALA A 12 -4.23 -10.84 26.73
CA ALA A 12 -5.03 -10.97 25.52
C ALA A 12 -4.14 -11.67 24.46
N THR A 13 -4.39 -12.95 24.23
CA THR A 13 -3.74 -13.70 23.16
C THR A 13 -4.18 -13.10 21.83
N ILE A 14 -3.24 -12.41 21.16
CA ILE A 14 -3.40 -12.01 19.77
C ILE A 14 -3.44 -13.30 18.95
N GLY A 15 -4.57 -13.60 18.33
CA GLY A 15 -4.66 -14.73 17.42
C GLY A 15 -3.77 -14.49 16.21
N GLN A 16 -2.60 -15.13 16.13
CA GLN A 16 -1.76 -15.15 14.93
C GLN A 16 -2.21 -16.33 14.04
N CYS A 17 -2.42 -16.11 12.73
CA CYS A 17 -2.63 -17.22 11.77
C CYS A 17 -1.34 -18.03 11.52
N TYR A 18 -0.21 -17.52 12.00
CA TYR A 18 1.09 -18.14 11.87
C TYR A 18 1.63 -18.46 13.26
N GLY A 19 2.15 -19.67 13.45
CA GLY A 19 2.80 -20.05 14.71
C GLY A 19 3.91 -19.08 15.06
N SER A 20 4.17 -18.92 16.36
CA SER A 20 5.18 -18.02 16.91
C SER A 20 6.48 -18.08 16.10
N GLY A 21 6.92 -16.95 15.53
CA GLY A 21 8.16 -16.84 14.75
C GLY A 21 8.04 -17.08 13.24
N ARG A 22 6.84 -17.29 12.68
CA ARG A 22 6.67 -17.43 11.22
C ARG A 22 5.95 -16.23 10.63
N THR A 23 6.65 -15.44 9.82
CA THR A 23 6.07 -14.32 9.07
C THR A 23 5.41 -14.83 7.78
N PRO A 24 4.40 -14.14 7.24
CA PRO A 24 3.86 -14.47 5.93
C PRO A 24 4.95 -14.53 4.85
N ALA A 25 4.75 -15.32 3.79
CA ALA A 25 5.64 -15.22 2.65
C ALA A 25 5.55 -13.82 2.03
N ALA A 26 6.69 -13.23 1.70
CA ALA A 26 6.75 -11.94 1.02
C ALA A 26 5.87 -11.92 -0.24
N VAL A 27 5.27 -10.77 -0.53
CA VAL A 27 4.46 -10.60 -1.73
C VAL A 27 5.41 -10.34 -2.90
N ASN A 28 5.41 -11.26 -3.86
CA ASN A 28 6.22 -11.11 -5.07
C ASN A 28 5.43 -10.26 -6.09
N LEU A 29 5.85 -9.01 -6.26
CA LEU A 29 5.28 -8.06 -7.22
C LEU A 29 5.77 -8.28 -8.66
N ARG A 30 6.81 -9.12 -8.84
CA ARG A 30 7.44 -9.39 -10.14
C ARG A 30 7.70 -8.09 -10.90
N THR A 31 7.29 -7.99 -12.17
CA THR A 31 7.53 -6.82 -13.01
C THR A 31 6.78 -5.57 -12.53
N ALA A 32 5.71 -5.74 -11.75
CA ALA A 32 4.98 -4.63 -11.14
C ALA A 32 5.86 -3.90 -10.09
N GLY A 33 6.82 -4.60 -9.48
CA GLY A 33 7.78 -4.03 -8.52
C GLY A 33 8.81 -3.07 -9.13
N ASN A 34 8.76 -2.82 -10.43
CA ASN A 34 9.63 -1.84 -11.12
C ASN A 34 9.04 -0.42 -11.14
N TYR A 35 7.83 -0.22 -10.60
CA TYR A 35 7.09 1.04 -10.67
C TYR A 35 6.62 1.48 -9.29
N ALA A 36 6.91 2.69 -8.86
CA ALA A 36 6.31 3.26 -7.66
C ALA A 36 4.80 3.46 -7.83
N ILE A 37 4.32 3.81 -9.02
CA ILE A 37 2.89 3.94 -9.28
C ILE A 37 2.56 3.15 -10.54
N LEU A 38 1.61 2.21 -10.45
CA LEU A 38 1.10 1.46 -11.59
C LEU A 38 -0.43 1.46 -11.56
N ALA A 39 -1.05 2.12 -12.54
CA ALA A 39 -2.49 2.31 -12.59
C ALA A 39 -3.09 1.89 -13.93
N LYS A 40 -4.40 1.56 -13.93
CA LYS A 40 -5.11 1.19 -15.16
C LYS A 40 -5.77 2.36 -15.89
N THR A 41 -6.21 3.39 -15.17
CA THR A 41 -7.15 4.40 -15.68
C THR A 41 -6.71 5.84 -15.59
N GLY A 42 -5.81 6.18 -14.67
CA GLY A 42 -5.38 7.56 -14.52
C GLY A 42 -4.39 7.75 -13.39
N ILE A 43 -3.50 8.71 -13.58
CA ILE A 43 -2.52 9.16 -12.58
C ILE A 43 -2.55 10.69 -12.57
N THR A 44 -2.52 11.28 -11.38
CA THR A 44 -2.40 12.73 -11.21
C THR A 44 -1.22 13.02 -10.31
N CYS A 45 -0.20 13.69 -10.85
CA CYS A 45 0.95 14.13 -10.08
C CYS A 45 0.69 15.51 -9.46
N VAL A 46 0.79 15.60 -8.14
CA VAL A 46 0.89 16.86 -7.43
C VAL A 46 1.86 16.64 -6.25
N PRO A 47 2.89 17.43 -5.99
CA PRO A 47 3.88 17.99 -6.90
C PRO A 47 5.06 17.03 -7.24
N THR A 48 5.24 15.86 -6.61
CA THR A 48 6.39 14.97 -6.92
C THR A 48 6.11 13.46 -6.74
N CYS A 49 6.39 12.66 -7.77
CA CYS A 49 6.48 11.20 -7.70
C CYS A 49 7.94 10.77 -7.68
N ARG A 50 8.28 9.81 -6.82
CA ARG A 50 9.63 9.22 -6.79
C ARG A 50 9.60 7.93 -7.61
N GLU A 51 10.68 7.66 -8.35
CA GLU A 51 10.84 6.48 -9.20
C GLU A 51 9.87 6.40 -10.40
N ASN A 52 9.83 5.24 -11.06
CA ASN A 52 9.10 5.03 -12.30
C ASN A 52 7.59 4.97 -12.05
N ILE A 53 6.81 5.49 -13.00
CA ILE A 53 5.35 5.38 -12.99
C ILE A 53 4.85 4.77 -14.30
N GLY A 54 3.77 3.99 -14.23
CA GLY A 54 3.21 3.26 -15.35
C GLY A 54 1.69 3.37 -15.41
N ILE A 55 1.16 3.55 -16.61
CA ILE A 55 -0.29 3.48 -16.86
C ILE A 55 -0.62 2.53 -18.01
N SER A 56 -1.52 1.56 -17.78
CA SER A 56 -2.00 0.66 -18.83
C SER A 56 -3.29 -0.05 -18.41
N PRO A 57 -4.31 -0.15 -19.28
CA PRO A 57 -4.29 0.10 -20.72
C PRO A 57 -4.55 1.57 -21.12
N ALA A 58 -4.80 2.47 -20.17
CA ALA A 58 -4.99 3.88 -20.50
C ALA A 58 -3.72 4.52 -21.10
N ALA A 59 -3.95 5.53 -21.94
CA ALA A 59 -2.90 6.30 -22.61
C ALA A 59 -2.26 7.35 -21.69
N SER A 60 -1.13 7.90 -22.13
CA SER A 60 -0.36 8.96 -21.47
C SER A 60 -1.18 10.22 -21.17
N THR A 61 -2.22 10.49 -21.96
CA THR A 61 -3.16 11.61 -21.75
C THR A 61 -3.96 11.51 -20.45
N PHE A 62 -4.06 10.32 -19.86
CA PHE A 62 -4.67 10.11 -18.54
C PHE A 62 -3.69 10.31 -17.37
N ILE A 63 -2.43 10.63 -17.68
CA ILE A 63 -1.45 11.13 -16.73
C ILE A 63 -1.54 12.65 -16.75
N THR A 64 -2.07 13.23 -15.68
CA THR A 64 -2.33 14.67 -15.58
C THR A 64 -1.49 15.33 -14.48
N GLY A 65 -1.23 16.63 -14.59
CA GLY A 65 -0.45 17.39 -13.59
C GLY A 65 1.07 17.18 -13.66
N CYS A 66 1.56 16.15 -14.35
CA CYS A 66 2.98 15.79 -14.39
C CYS A 66 3.83 16.54 -15.43
N SER A 67 3.25 17.33 -16.34
CA SER A 67 3.99 18.02 -17.44
C SER A 67 4.98 17.10 -18.17
N LEU A 68 4.45 16.05 -18.81
CA LEU A 68 5.26 15.02 -19.46
C LEU A 68 6.01 15.55 -20.68
N ILE A 69 7.28 15.15 -20.82
CA ILE A 69 8.11 15.40 -22.00
C ILE A 69 8.50 14.04 -22.57
N LEU A 70 7.98 13.69 -23.74
CA LEU A 70 8.28 12.42 -24.41
C LEU A 70 9.75 12.40 -24.86
N ASP A 71 10.46 11.32 -24.53
CA ASP A 71 11.83 11.11 -25.00
C ASP A 71 11.86 10.89 -26.52
N SER A 72 13.00 11.19 -27.14
CA SER A 72 13.28 10.98 -28.57
C SER A 72 13.02 9.55 -29.06
N SER A 73 13.16 8.54 -28.20
CA SER A 73 12.85 7.15 -28.54
C SER A 73 11.34 6.85 -28.62
N GLY A 74 10.50 7.72 -28.06
CA GLY A 74 9.06 7.54 -27.93
C GLY A 74 8.63 6.46 -26.94
N LYS A 75 9.55 5.88 -26.17
CA LYS A 75 9.29 4.72 -25.28
C LYS A 75 8.87 5.10 -23.87
N PHE A 76 9.28 6.27 -23.41
CA PHE A 76 8.99 6.79 -22.08
C PHE A 76 8.94 8.32 -22.13
N SER A 77 8.37 8.92 -21.09
CA SER A 77 8.42 10.37 -20.88
C SER A 77 9.19 10.69 -19.60
N THR A 78 9.73 11.90 -19.54
CA THR A 78 10.32 12.48 -18.33
C THR A 78 9.43 13.59 -17.79
N SER A 79 9.65 13.99 -16.54
CA SER A 79 8.94 15.09 -15.89
C SER A 79 9.82 15.68 -14.81
N SER A 80 9.75 17.01 -14.60
CA SER A 80 10.41 17.64 -13.44
C SER A 80 9.84 17.19 -12.09
N GLN A 81 8.64 16.61 -12.10
CA GLN A 81 7.96 16.08 -10.92
C GLN A 81 8.22 14.59 -10.70
N VAL A 82 8.81 13.88 -11.67
CA VAL A 82 9.07 12.44 -11.57
C VAL A 82 10.57 12.20 -11.62
N THR A 83 11.15 11.66 -10.55
CA THR A 83 12.59 11.36 -10.54
C THR A 83 12.94 10.17 -11.45
N GLY A 84 11.99 9.27 -11.69
CA GLY A 84 12.12 8.16 -12.65
C GLY A 84 11.49 8.46 -14.01
N GLU A 85 11.26 7.38 -14.76
CA GLU A 85 10.65 7.41 -16.09
C GLU A 85 9.15 7.16 -16.01
N VAL A 86 8.41 7.82 -16.91
CA VAL A 86 6.96 7.66 -17.07
C VAL A 86 6.71 6.73 -18.24
N PHE A 87 5.89 5.71 -18.05
CA PHE A 87 5.53 4.73 -19.06
C PHE A 87 4.01 4.71 -19.28
N ALA A 88 3.57 4.63 -20.54
CA ALA A 88 2.15 4.59 -20.89
C ALA A 88 1.88 3.61 -22.04
N ALA A 89 0.62 3.16 -22.16
CA ALA A 89 0.21 2.14 -23.12
C ALA A 89 0.27 2.57 -24.60
N ASP A 90 0.27 3.88 -24.85
CA ASP A 90 0.35 4.51 -26.18
C ASP A 90 1.79 4.83 -26.63
N TYR A 91 2.80 4.49 -25.82
CA TYR A 91 4.21 4.67 -26.18
C TYR A 91 4.73 3.59 -27.13
N ALA A 92 5.90 3.86 -27.73
CA ALA A 92 6.56 2.95 -28.65
C ALA A 92 6.96 1.62 -27.99
N ALA A 93 7.05 0.57 -28.79
CA ALA A 93 7.51 -0.74 -28.33
C ALA A 93 8.92 -0.66 -27.70
N PRO A 94 9.21 -1.42 -26.62
CA PRO A 94 8.40 -2.52 -26.05
C PRO A 94 7.41 -2.10 -24.93
N THR A 95 7.27 -0.80 -24.65
CA THR A 95 6.57 -0.28 -23.46
C THR A 95 5.15 -0.85 -23.24
N PRO A 96 4.27 -0.92 -24.25
CA PRO A 96 2.89 -1.42 -24.04
C PRO A 96 2.85 -2.88 -23.59
N ALA A 97 3.74 -3.73 -24.13
CA ALA A 97 3.81 -5.14 -23.78
C ALA A 97 4.35 -5.32 -22.34
N THR A 98 5.40 -4.58 -21.98
CA THR A 98 5.97 -4.59 -20.63
C THR A 98 4.95 -4.15 -19.58
N LEU A 99 4.17 -3.10 -19.86
CA LEU A 99 3.12 -2.63 -18.95
C LEU A 99 1.97 -3.62 -18.81
N THR A 100 1.58 -4.31 -19.89
CA THR A 100 0.55 -5.35 -19.84
C THR A 100 0.96 -6.49 -18.89
N VAL A 101 2.23 -6.91 -18.94
CA VAL A 101 2.77 -7.93 -18.03
C VAL A 101 2.79 -7.41 -16.58
N ALA A 102 3.22 -6.16 -16.36
CA ALA A 102 3.23 -5.54 -15.03
C ALA A 102 1.84 -5.46 -14.40
N ILE A 103 0.81 -5.10 -15.18
CA ILE A 103 -0.58 -5.09 -14.72
C ILE A 103 -1.06 -6.52 -14.40
N GLY A 104 -0.71 -7.51 -15.20
CA GLY A 104 -1.06 -8.91 -14.92
C GLY A 104 -0.39 -9.46 -13.65
N ASP A 105 0.88 -9.12 -13.42
CA ASP A 105 1.62 -9.47 -12.20
C ASP A 105 1.01 -8.79 -10.97
N MET A 106 0.64 -7.52 -11.07
CA MET A 106 -0.10 -6.78 -10.05
C MET A 106 -1.41 -7.47 -9.67
N GLN A 107 -2.24 -7.82 -10.66
CA GLN A 107 -3.52 -8.48 -10.44
C GLN A 107 -3.34 -9.85 -9.79
N THR A 108 -2.28 -10.59 -10.17
CA THR A 108 -1.92 -11.86 -9.55
C THR A 108 -1.55 -11.68 -8.08
N ALA A 109 -0.80 -10.63 -7.74
CA ALA A 109 -0.44 -10.31 -6.36
C ALA A 109 -1.67 -9.98 -5.49
N ILE A 110 -2.66 -9.25 -6.05
CA ILE A 110 -3.94 -8.95 -5.39
C ILE A 110 -4.75 -10.25 -5.14
N HIS A 111 -4.98 -11.04 -6.19
CA HIS A 111 -5.87 -12.21 -6.11
C HIS A 111 -5.27 -13.36 -5.30
N GLY A 112 -3.96 -13.60 -5.38
CA GLY A 112 -3.28 -14.70 -4.70
C GLY A 112 -3.17 -14.56 -3.18
N ARG A 113 -3.67 -13.47 -2.60
CA ARG A 113 -3.52 -13.17 -1.17
C ARG A 113 -4.81 -13.19 -0.37
N TYR A 114 -5.99 -13.15 -0.99
CA TYR A 114 -7.25 -13.30 -0.28
C TYR A 114 -7.40 -14.74 0.26
N ARG A 115 -6.84 -14.99 1.45
CA ARG A 115 -7.00 -16.25 2.18
C ARG A 115 -7.62 -15.89 3.52
N PRO A 116 -8.89 -16.27 3.77
CA PRO A 116 -9.50 -16.09 5.07
C PRO A 116 -8.64 -16.85 6.09
N CYS A 117 -7.95 -16.09 6.94
CA CYS A 117 -7.20 -16.59 8.07
C CYS A 117 -7.89 -16.01 9.30
N THR A 118 -8.36 -16.86 10.21
CA THR A 118 -9.11 -16.48 11.40
C THR A 118 -8.19 -15.93 12.50
N ALA A 119 -7.33 -14.97 12.16
CA ALA A 119 -6.68 -14.10 13.14
C ALA A 119 -7.65 -12.95 13.43
N LYS A 120 -8.64 -13.19 14.30
CA LYS A 120 -9.53 -12.13 14.75
C LYS A 120 -8.74 -11.18 15.65
N PHE A 121 -8.44 -9.98 15.14
CA PHE A 121 -8.16 -8.85 16.02
C PHE A 121 -9.48 -8.41 16.69
N PRO A 122 -9.47 -7.86 17.91
CA PRO A 122 -10.66 -7.26 18.49
C PRO A 122 -11.22 -6.21 17.55
N GLU A 123 -12.51 -6.35 17.24
CA GLU A 123 -13.28 -5.54 16.28
C GLU A 123 -13.38 -4.04 16.65
N SER A 124 -12.68 -3.58 17.69
CA SER A 124 -12.66 -2.20 18.15
C SER A 124 -11.25 -1.62 18.09
N TRP A 125 -11.01 -0.88 17.01
CA TRP A 125 -9.96 0.14 16.87
C TRP A 125 -9.92 1.12 18.07
N GLU A 126 -11.03 1.23 18.81
CA GLU A 126 -11.25 2.18 19.91
C GLU A 126 -10.68 1.72 21.27
N ARG A 127 -10.31 0.45 21.46
CA ARG A 127 -10.02 -0.08 22.81
C ARG A 127 -8.55 -0.14 23.22
N CYS A 128 -7.62 0.28 22.35
CA CYS A 128 -6.18 0.28 22.66
C CYS A 128 -5.57 1.68 22.53
N HIS A 129 -5.94 2.59 23.44
CA HIS A 129 -5.53 3.99 23.45
C HIS A 129 -4.05 4.27 23.80
N ARG A 130 -3.13 3.30 23.69
CA ARG A 130 -1.70 3.54 23.92
C ARG A 130 -0.84 2.72 22.97
N ARG A 131 -0.27 3.39 21.95
CA ARG A 131 0.78 2.91 21.04
C ARG A 131 0.49 1.52 20.45
N LEU A 132 -0.28 1.47 19.38
CA LEU A 132 -0.49 0.25 18.62
C LEU A 132 0.83 -0.18 17.96
N ILE A 133 1.43 -1.26 18.46
CA ILE A 133 2.60 -1.91 17.86
C ILE A 133 2.13 -3.13 17.09
N LEU A 134 2.32 -3.13 15.77
CA LEU A 134 1.97 -4.21 14.86
C LEU A 134 3.20 -5.10 14.62
N ALA A 135 3.17 -6.30 15.20
CA ALA A 135 4.18 -7.33 14.98
C ALA A 135 4.01 -7.98 13.58
N PRO A 136 5.03 -8.67 13.05
CA PRO A 136 4.93 -9.36 11.76
C PRO A 136 3.74 -10.32 11.70
N GLY A 137 3.04 -10.35 10.57
CA GLY A 137 1.85 -11.19 10.47
C GLY A 137 0.89 -10.84 9.34
N LEU A 138 -0.16 -11.67 9.25
CA LEU A 138 -1.32 -11.45 8.39
C LEU A 138 -2.47 -10.93 9.24
N TYR A 139 -3.06 -9.83 8.79
CA TYR A 139 -4.16 -9.13 9.40
C TYR A 139 -5.31 -9.04 8.41
N HIS A 140 -6.54 -9.20 8.90
CA HIS A 140 -7.73 -9.22 8.05
C HIS A 140 -8.90 -8.49 8.72
N TRP A 141 -9.53 -7.59 7.98
CA TRP A 141 -10.75 -6.87 8.35
C TRP A 141 -11.81 -7.11 7.29
N SER A 142 -12.96 -7.64 7.68
CA SER A 142 -14.13 -7.82 6.79
C SER A 142 -14.92 -6.52 6.53
N SER A 143 -14.41 -5.38 6.99
CA SER A 143 -15.00 -4.05 6.86
C SER A 143 -13.90 -3.01 6.62
N GLY A 144 -14.31 -1.76 6.38
CA GLY A 144 -13.37 -0.65 6.26
C GLY A 144 -12.59 -0.36 7.54
N VAL A 145 -11.38 0.17 7.38
CA VAL A 145 -10.45 0.51 8.47
C VAL A 145 -10.20 2.02 8.45
N THR A 146 -10.27 2.64 9.63
CA THR A 146 -9.86 4.03 9.84
C THR A 146 -8.69 4.09 10.81
N ILE A 147 -7.59 4.72 10.40
CA ILE A 147 -6.38 4.91 11.19
C ILE A 147 -6.37 6.36 11.69
N ASN A 148 -6.74 6.58 12.96
CA ASN A 148 -6.91 7.90 13.55
C ASN A 148 -5.81 8.30 14.57
N SER A 149 -4.80 7.46 14.76
CA SER A 149 -3.68 7.71 15.67
C SER A 149 -2.42 7.00 15.18
N ASP A 150 -1.26 7.41 15.69
CA ASP A 150 0.04 6.87 15.29
C ASP A 150 0.12 5.36 15.49
N VAL A 151 0.76 4.70 14.52
CA VAL A 151 0.94 3.25 14.48
C VAL A 151 2.43 2.95 14.41
N THR A 152 2.89 1.99 15.21
CA THR A 152 4.25 1.44 15.08
C THR A 152 4.18 0.07 14.43
N ILE A 153 5.01 -0.19 13.42
CA ILE A 153 5.20 -1.52 12.83
C ILE A 153 6.60 -1.97 13.24
N ALA A 154 6.67 -3.06 14.01
CA ALA A 154 7.91 -3.47 14.68
C ALA A 154 8.27 -4.91 14.32
N GLY A 155 9.46 -5.09 13.75
CA GLY A 155 10.01 -6.39 13.37
C GLY A 155 11.36 -6.23 12.68
N GLY A 156 11.99 -7.35 12.32
CA GLY A 156 13.27 -7.40 11.63
C GLY A 156 13.19 -7.07 10.14
N ALA A 157 14.36 -6.93 9.49
CA ALA A 157 14.46 -6.60 8.07
C ALA A 157 13.96 -7.70 7.11
N SER A 158 13.84 -8.94 7.59
CA SER A 158 13.28 -10.08 6.86
C SER A 158 11.82 -10.35 7.17
N ASP A 159 11.24 -9.64 8.14
CA ASP A 159 9.86 -9.85 8.56
C ASP A 159 8.89 -9.22 7.57
N THR A 160 7.66 -9.74 7.53
CA THR A 160 6.63 -9.34 6.57
C THR A 160 5.29 -9.07 7.25
N TRP A 161 4.53 -8.16 6.64
CA TRP A 161 3.20 -7.79 7.07
C TRP A 161 2.26 -7.80 5.87
N ILE A 162 1.11 -8.44 6.04
CA ILE A 162 0.03 -8.40 5.06
C ILE A 162 -1.23 -7.92 5.77
N PHE A 163 -1.77 -6.78 5.34
CA PHE A 163 -2.99 -6.18 5.86
C PHE A 163 -4.10 -6.30 4.81
N GLN A 164 -5.19 -7.01 5.12
CA GLN A 164 -6.30 -7.26 4.20
C GLN A 164 -7.54 -6.50 4.66
N VAL A 165 -7.98 -5.53 3.87
CA VAL A 165 -9.10 -4.65 4.22
C VAL A 165 -10.22 -4.83 3.20
N ILE A 166 -11.33 -5.41 3.64
CA ILE A 166 -12.51 -5.65 2.81
C ILE A 166 -13.44 -4.44 2.94
N GLY A 167 -12.97 -3.32 2.39
CA GLY A 167 -13.62 -2.02 2.52
C GLY A 167 -12.65 -0.90 2.21
N THR A 168 -12.98 0.30 2.65
CA THR A 168 -12.11 1.47 2.52
C THR A 168 -10.99 1.46 3.57
N LEU A 169 -9.86 2.08 3.24
CA LEU A 169 -8.79 2.36 4.20
C LEU A 169 -8.60 3.87 4.27
N THR A 170 -8.86 4.47 5.44
CA THR A 170 -8.69 5.90 5.65
C THR A 170 -7.65 6.15 6.73
N MET A 171 -6.66 7.01 6.48
CA MET A 171 -5.74 7.50 7.50
C MET A 171 -6.02 8.98 7.77
N ALA A 172 -6.16 9.37 9.03
CA ALA A 172 -6.44 10.75 9.41
C ALA A 172 -5.23 11.68 9.17
N ASN A 173 -5.47 12.98 9.27
CA ASN A 173 -4.41 13.98 9.17
C ASN A 173 -3.38 13.82 10.30
N ALA A 174 -2.12 14.14 10.01
CA ALA A 174 -1.01 14.12 10.97
C ALA A 174 -0.76 12.76 11.67
N VAL A 175 -1.35 11.67 11.18
CA VAL A 175 -1.08 10.32 11.68
C VAL A 175 0.19 9.77 11.04
N HIS A 176 1.09 9.21 11.86
CA HIS A 176 2.36 8.64 11.40
C HIS A 176 2.46 7.14 11.64
N MET A 177 2.81 6.41 10.58
CA MET A 177 3.29 5.04 10.67
C MET A 177 4.82 5.03 10.86
N THR A 178 5.27 4.49 11.99
CA THR A 178 6.69 4.40 12.35
C THR A 178 7.19 2.97 12.23
N LEU A 179 8.31 2.76 11.54
CA LEU A 179 8.97 1.46 11.45
C LEU A 179 10.07 1.34 12.51
N THR A 180 10.11 0.21 13.22
CA THR A 180 11.14 -0.08 14.24
C THR A 180 11.66 -1.50 14.11
N GLY A 181 12.81 -1.79 14.73
CA GLY A 181 13.42 -3.14 14.72
C GLY A 181 14.13 -3.54 13.42
N GLY A 182 14.18 -2.65 12.43
CA GLY A 182 14.74 -2.93 11.11
C GLY A 182 13.69 -3.26 10.04
N ALA A 183 12.40 -3.19 10.37
CA ALA A 183 11.30 -3.36 9.42
C ALA A 183 11.46 -2.46 8.19
N LEU A 184 11.23 -3.03 7.00
CA LEU A 184 11.39 -2.34 5.72
C LEU A 184 10.02 -2.13 5.06
N PRO A 185 9.73 -0.94 4.48
CA PRO A 185 8.45 -0.65 3.82
C PRO A 185 8.08 -1.67 2.74
N LYS A 186 9.05 -2.15 1.96
CA LYS A 186 8.85 -3.15 0.90
C LYS A 186 8.29 -4.49 1.38
N ASN A 187 8.40 -4.80 2.68
CA ASN A 187 7.87 -6.04 3.26
C ASN A 187 6.47 -5.86 3.88
N ILE A 188 5.92 -4.65 3.84
CA ILE A 188 4.61 -4.29 4.39
C ILE A 188 3.65 -4.10 3.22
N VAL A 189 2.59 -4.90 3.16
CA VAL A 189 1.65 -4.89 2.04
C VAL A 189 0.22 -4.75 2.52
N TRP A 190 -0.47 -3.75 1.99
CA TRP A 190 -1.88 -3.46 2.23
C TRP A 190 -2.70 -3.86 1.02
N VAL A 191 -3.54 -4.88 1.16
CA VAL A 191 -4.51 -5.29 0.14
C VAL A 191 -5.87 -4.71 0.51
N VAL A 192 -6.38 -3.78 -0.31
CA VAL A 192 -7.60 -3.02 0.00
C VAL A 192 -8.60 -3.18 -1.13
N THR A 193 -9.82 -3.62 -0.82
CA THR A 193 -10.86 -3.81 -1.84
C THR A 193 -11.63 -2.53 -2.17
N GLY A 194 -11.68 -1.58 -1.24
CA GLY A 194 -12.26 -0.25 -1.43
C GLY A 194 -11.21 0.83 -1.66
N ALA A 195 -11.62 2.09 -1.52
CA ALA A 195 -10.74 3.23 -1.76
C ALA A 195 -9.75 3.41 -0.61
N VAL A 196 -8.55 3.89 -0.92
CA VAL A 196 -7.55 4.29 0.07
C VAL A 196 -7.42 5.80 0.08
N THR A 197 -7.47 6.41 1.26
CA THR A 197 -7.29 7.85 1.43
C THR A 197 -6.41 8.14 2.62
N THR A 198 -5.31 8.86 2.43
CA THR A 198 -4.51 9.40 3.54
C THR A 198 -4.83 10.87 3.77
N GLY A 199 -4.74 11.31 5.03
CA GLY A 199 -4.88 12.71 5.42
C GLY A 199 -3.62 13.52 5.13
N THR A 200 -3.71 14.84 5.26
CA THR A 200 -2.56 15.73 5.14
C THR A 200 -1.59 15.55 6.30
N THR A 201 -0.33 15.88 6.09
CA THR A 201 0.83 15.73 6.99
C THR A 201 1.00 14.34 7.59
N SER A 202 0.41 13.32 6.96
CA SER A 202 0.41 11.94 7.41
C SER A 202 1.59 11.17 6.79
N VAL A 203 2.07 10.12 7.45
CA VAL A 203 3.20 9.31 6.95
C VAL A 203 2.73 7.87 6.84
N PHE A 204 2.58 7.40 5.61
CA PHE A 204 2.17 6.03 5.31
C PHE A 204 3.39 5.15 5.03
N GLN A 205 3.35 3.89 5.50
CA GLN A 205 4.43 2.93 5.26
C GLN A 205 3.89 1.65 4.61
N GLY A 206 4.49 1.27 3.49
CA GLY A 206 4.25 0.02 2.80
C GLY A 206 3.62 0.15 1.42
N VAL A 207 3.53 -0.99 0.75
CA VAL A 207 2.94 -1.20 -0.57
C VAL A 207 1.42 -1.21 -0.48
N ILE A 208 0.72 -0.54 -1.39
CA ILE A 208 -0.75 -0.53 -1.44
C ILE A 208 -1.23 -1.23 -2.71
N LEU A 209 -1.82 -2.41 -2.53
CA LEU A 209 -2.55 -3.19 -3.53
C LEU A 209 -4.05 -2.86 -3.44
N GLY A 210 -4.50 -1.82 -4.15
CA GLY A 210 -5.88 -1.36 -4.17
C GLY A 210 -6.70 -1.96 -5.33
N LYS A 211 -7.96 -2.30 -5.07
CA LYS A 211 -8.94 -2.62 -6.14
C LYS A 211 -9.75 -1.42 -6.63
N THR A 212 -9.53 -0.24 -6.04
CA THR A 212 -10.18 1.00 -6.48
C THR A 212 -9.22 2.17 -6.26
N GLY A 213 -9.71 3.41 -6.24
CA GLY A 213 -8.90 4.63 -6.15
C GLY A 213 -8.01 4.71 -4.91
N ILE A 214 -6.81 5.25 -5.10
CA ILE A 214 -5.85 5.57 -4.05
C ILE A 214 -5.55 7.06 -4.11
N THR A 215 -5.83 7.77 -3.03
CA THR A 215 -5.54 9.20 -2.86
C THR A 215 -4.59 9.38 -1.69
N LEU A 216 -3.36 9.78 -1.98
CA LEU A 216 -2.40 10.15 -0.94
C LEU A 216 -2.43 11.67 -0.81
N LYS A 217 -2.77 12.19 0.38
CA LYS A 217 -2.69 13.63 0.67
C LYS A 217 -1.36 13.96 1.33
N THR A 218 -0.88 15.18 1.07
CA THR A 218 0.48 15.71 1.32
C THR A 218 1.12 15.19 2.61
N GLY A 219 2.30 14.59 2.54
CA GLY A 219 2.99 13.92 3.64
C GLY A 219 3.93 12.82 3.13
N ILE A 220 5.22 12.92 3.45
CA ILE A 220 6.32 12.16 2.84
C ILE A 220 6.03 10.65 2.86
N ALA A 221 5.68 10.08 1.70
CA ALA A 221 5.51 8.65 1.50
C ALA A 221 6.61 8.14 0.55
N PRO A 222 7.75 7.64 1.05
CA PRO A 222 8.85 7.29 0.16
C PRO A 222 8.66 5.94 -0.55
N TYR A 223 7.70 5.08 -0.16
CA TYR A 223 7.55 3.75 -0.79
C TYR A 223 6.12 3.23 -0.77
N ALA A 224 5.21 3.88 -1.49
CA ALA A 224 3.91 3.29 -1.81
C ALA A 224 3.97 2.79 -3.25
N PHE A 225 4.15 1.49 -3.46
CA PHE A 225 3.82 0.86 -4.73
C PHE A 225 2.30 0.84 -4.83
N ILE A 226 1.74 1.77 -5.62
CA ILE A 226 0.29 1.97 -5.76
C ILE A 226 -0.17 1.16 -6.95
N PHE A 227 -1.04 0.19 -6.68
CA PHE A 227 -1.58 -0.72 -7.68
C PHE A 227 -3.09 -0.61 -7.68
N VAL A 228 -3.70 -0.27 -8.81
CA VAL A 228 -5.15 -0.07 -8.94
C VAL A 228 -5.71 -1.06 -9.96
N ASP A 229 -6.41 -2.10 -9.49
CA ASP A 229 -7.30 -2.91 -10.35
C ASP A 229 -8.67 -2.19 -10.48
N LEU A 230 -9.42 -2.38 -11.58
CA LEU A 230 -10.54 -1.49 -11.95
C LEU A 230 -11.77 -2.24 -12.47
N ILE A 231 -12.98 -1.77 -12.11
CA ILE A 231 -14.23 -1.97 -12.88
C ILE A 231 -15.05 -0.68 -13.17
N VAL A 232 -14.70 0.54 -12.73
CA VAL A 232 -15.55 1.77 -12.91
C VAL A 232 -14.88 2.85 -13.79
N PRO A 233 -15.62 3.63 -14.61
CA PRO A 233 -15.05 4.41 -15.72
C PRO A 233 -14.46 5.79 -15.36
N SER A 234 -14.17 6.09 -14.09
CA SER A 234 -13.58 7.38 -13.71
C SER A 234 -12.85 7.34 -12.36
N PHE A 235 -11.52 7.11 -12.35
CA PHE A 235 -10.71 7.60 -11.22
C PHE A 235 -9.19 7.65 -11.48
N GLN A 236 -8.53 8.54 -10.73
CA GLN A 236 -7.10 8.90 -10.79
C GLN A 236 -6.33 8.43 -9.54
N ALA A 237 -5.14 7.87 -9.68
CA ALA A 237 -4.20 7.77 -8.57
C ALA A 237 -3.61 9.17 -8.33
N THR A 238 -4.07 9.88 -7.29
CA THR A 238 -3.53 11.19 -6.94
C THR A 238 -2.54 11.01 -5.79
N VAL A 239 -1.25 11.17 -6.08
CA VAL A 239 -0.24 11.37 -5.05
C VAL A 239 -0.10 12.88 -4.91
N ASN A 240 -0.52 13.41 -3.78
CA ASN A 240 -0.20 14.76 -3.31
C ASN A 240 0.90 14.61 -2.27
N ASN A 241 2.11 15.09 -2.54
CA ASN A 241 3.20 15.12 -1.54
C ASN A 241 3.22 16.45 -0.79
#